data_AF-F5RME9-F1
#
_entry.id   AF-F5RME9-F1
#
_cell.length_a   1.000
_cell.length_b   1.000
_cell.length_c   1.000
_cell.angle_alpha   90.00
_cell.angle_beta   90.00
_cell.angle_gamma   90.00
#
_symmetry.space_group_name_H-M   'P 1'
#
loop_
_entity.id
_entity.type
_entity.pdbx_description
1 polymer ?
#
loop_
_entity_poly.entity_id
_entity_poly.type
_entity_poly.pdbx_seq_one_letter_code
_entity_poly.pdbx_strand_id
1 'polypeptide(L)'
;MKKCAILAAAIGLSLSSAAMAAPINHLGAHDTAVGVGTKEAYIEHKATDEITIGVGRNDRDEYGNPKDVYLQYNVLGQNIRLLGGYRWDMGQTNKDNAYGGLALSTPTIPVIGFNAYASYIAGKDFNESQVGLNKSLIANLDLNVNYHNFKPDHGKHENGVGVGLTMRF
;
A
#
# COMPACT_ATOMS: atom_id res chain seq x y z
N MET A 1 -28.68 -10.78 -0.51
CA MET A 1 -28.29 -10.02 -1.72
C MET A 1 -28.34 -8.49 -1.54
N LYS A 2 -29.34 -7.90 -0.87
CA LYS A 2 -29.39 -6.43 -0.67
C LYS A 2 -28.30 -5.85 0.27
N LYS A 3 -27.74 -6.64 1.18
CA LYS A 3 -26.67 -6.20 2.11
C LYS A 3 -25.29 -6.07 1.44
N CYS A 4 -25.01 -6.89 0.42
CA CYS A 4 -23.77 -6.79 -0.37
C CYS A 4 -23.77 -5.53 -1.25
N ALA A 5 -24.94 -5.12 -1.74
CA ALA A 5 -25.09 -3.89 -2.53
C ALA A 5 -24.84 -2.63 -1.70
N ILE A 6 -25.16 -2.63 -0.40
CA ILE A 6 -24.87 -1.50 0.50
C ILE A 6 -23.36 -1.41 0.78
N LEU A 7 -22.67 -2.53 0.91
CA LEU A 7 -21.21 -2.56 1.06
C LEU A 7 -20.51 -2.10 -0.22
N ALA A 8 -21.02 -2.46 -1.39
CA ALA A 8 -20.54 -1.98 -2.68
C ALA A 8 -20.86 -0.49 -2.92
N ALA A 9 -22.00 0.01 -2.43
CA ALA A 9 -22.40 1.40 -2.57
C ALA A 9 -21.66 2.35 -1.60
N ALA A 10 -21.23 1.86 -0.42
CA ALA A 10 -20.43 2.65 0.51
C ALA A 10 -19.01 2.96 -0.01
N ILE A 11 -18.54 2.21 -1.01
CA ILE A 11 -17.25 2.42 -1.70
C ILE A 11 -17.32 3.62 -2.66
N GLY A 12 -18.52 4.10 -2.99
CA GLY A 12 -18.75 5.23 -3.91
C GLY A 12 -18.61 6.62 -3.29
N LEU A 13 -18.14 6.75 -2.05
CA LEU A 13 -17.89 8.07 -1.46
C LEU A 13 -16.54 8.59 -1.94
N SER A 14 -16.60 9.59 -2.82
CA SER A 14 -15.51 10.43 -3.31
C SER A 14 -14.76 11.09 -2.15
N LEU A 15 -13.82 10.36 -1.58
CA LEU A 15 -12.69 10.91 -0.83
C LEU A 15 -11.52 10.89 -1.79
N SER A 16 -10.72 11.96 -1.83
CA SER A 16 -9.47 12.02 -2.57
C SER A 16 -8.65 10.78 -2.21
N SER A 17 -8.65 9.82 -3.12
CA SER A 17 -8.36 8.44 -2.77
C SER A 17 -6.88 8.15 -2.95
N ALA A 18 -6.35 7.29 -2.09
CA ALA A 18 -4.92 7.11 -1.93
C ALA A 18 -4.40 5.93 -2.75
N ALA A 19 -3.26 6.12 -3.42
CA ALA A 19 -2.48 5.10 -4.10
C ALA A 19 -1.14 4.92 -3.36
N MET A 20 -0.72 3.70 -3.03
CA MET A 20 0.50 3.42 -2.28
C MET A 20 1.60 2.83 -3.14
N ALA A 21 2.85 3.23 -2.89
CA ALA A 21 3.98 2.59 -3.56
C ALA A 21 4.28 1.15 -3.10
N ALA A 22 4.13 0.86 -1.81
CA ALA A 22 4.26 -0.50 -1.29
C ALA A 22 3.24 -0.72 -0.15
N PRO A 23 2.43 -1.79 -0.22
CA PRO A 23 1.49 -2.15 0.83
C PRO A 23 2.22 -2.66 2.08
N ILE A 24 1.69 -2.33 3.25
CA ILE A 24 2.35 -2.62 4.52
C ILE A 24 1.53 -3.67 5.28
N ASN A 25 1.64 -4.93 4.85
CA ASN A 25 0.91 -6.08 5.42
C ASN A 25 1.76 -6.88 6.43
N HIS A 26 1.11 -7.69 7.25
CA HIS A 26 1.77 -8.71 8.06
C HIS A 26 1.47 -10.10 7.49
N LEU A 27 2.50 -10.70 6.90
CA LEU A 27 2.44 -11.97 6.17
C LEU A 27 3.28 -13.06 6.85
N GLY A 28 2.79 -14.29 6.90
CA GLY A 28 3.61 -15.47 7.16
C GLY A 28 4.65 -15.69 6.07
N ALA A 29 5.72 -16.42 6.37
CA ALA A 29 6.64 -16.86 5.33
C ALA A 29 5.87 -17.71 4.30
N HIS A 30 6.08 -17.43 3.02
CA HIS A 30 5.39 -18.02 1.87
C HIS A 30 3.91 -17.64 1.70
N ASP A 31 3.38 -16.75 2.53
CA ASP A 31 2.03 -16.21 2.32
C ASP A 31 2.00 -15.29 1.08
N THR A 32 0.85 -15.29 0.42
CA THR A 32 0.56 -14.37 -0.68
C THR A 32 -0.58 -13.44 -0.29
N ALA A 33 -0.47 -12.16 -0.61
CA ALA A 33 -1.53 -11.19 -0.39
C ALA A 33 -1.97 -10.55 -1.70
N VAL A 34 -3.29 -10.45 -1.89
CA VAL A 34 -3.91 -9.73 -2.99
C VAL A 34 -4.77 -8.62 -2.40
N GLY A 35 -4.47 -7.37 -2.74
CA GLY A 35 -5.14 -6.20 -2.22
C GLY A 35 -5.83 -5.38 -3.29
N VAL A 36 -6.99 -4.83 -2.95
CA VAL A 36 -7.70 -3.83 -3.75
C VAL A 36 -8.13 -2.68 -2.85
N GLY A 37 -7.81 -1.45 -3.26
CA GLY A 37 -8.17 -0.23 -2.57
C GLY A 37 -8.84 0.76 -3.51
N THR A 38 -9.19 1.92 -2.96
CA THR A 38 -9.86 3.00 -3.70
C THR A 38 -9.12 3.46 -4.96
N LYS A 39 -7.78 3.44 -4.96
CA LYS A 39 -6.95 3.77 -6.14
C LYS A 39 -5.79 2.81 -6.36
N GLU A 40 -5.83 1.63 -5.77
CA GLU A 40 -4.71 0.70 -5.86
C GLU A 40 -5.19 -0.73 -6.01
N ALA A 41 -4.38 -1.53 -6.71
CA ALA A 41 -4.51 -2.97 -6.67
C ALA A 41 -3.11 -3.57 -6.71
N TYR A 42 -2.87 -4.60 -5.90
CA TYR A 42 -1.56 -5.21 -5.82
C TYR A 42 -1.64 -6.71 -5.55
N ILE A 43 -0.54 -7.37 -5.84
CA ILE A 43 -0.23 -8.71 -5.36
C ILE A 43 1.19 -8.70 -4.81
N GLU A 44 1.39 -9.29 -3.64
CA GLU A 44 2.70 -9.51 -3.06
C GLU A 44 2.83 -10.93 -2.50
N HIS A 45 4.06 -11.41 -2.47
CA HIS A 45 4.42 -12.72 -1.97
C HIS A 45 5.62 -12.59 -1.03
N LYS A 46 5.49 -13.15 0.17
CA LYS A 46 6.58 -13.19 1.14
C LYS A 46 7.46 -14.41 0.88
N ALA A 47 8.49 -14.23 0.07
CA ALA A 47 9.36 -15.31 -0.39
C ALA A 47 10.19 -15.97 0.73
N THR A 48 10.59 -15.20 1.74
CA THR A 48 11.30 -15.69 2.95
C THR A 48 10.76 -14.96 4.18
N ASP A 49 11.23 -15.30 5.39
CA ASP A 49 10.88 -14.53 6.59
C ASP A 49 11.23 -13.04 6.50
N GLU A 50 12.25 -12.72 5.72
CA GLU A 50 12.79 -11.38 5.55
C GLU A 50 12.30 -10.68 4.28
N ILE A 51 12.09 -11.41 3.19
CA ILE A 51 11.91 -10.83 1.86
C ILE A 51 10.46 -10.95 1.40
N THR A 52 9.87 -9.82 1.03
CA THR A 52 8.58 -9.74 0.33
C THR A 52 8.77 -9.05 -1.00
N ILE A 53 8.16 -9.57 -2.06
CA ILE A 53 8.22 -9.00 -3.40
C ILE A 53 6.78 -8.81 -3.87
N GLY A 54 6.50 -7.69 -4.53
CA GLY A 54 5.17 -7.46 -5.08
C GLY A 54 5.16 -6.56 -6.28
N VAL A 55 3.99 -6.55 -6.92
CA VAL A 55 3.67 -5.64 -8.00
C VAL A 55 2.34 -4.97 -7.70
N GLY A 56 2.24 -3.69 -8.04
CA GLY A 56 1.07 -2.87 -7.80
C GLY A 56 0.75 -2.01 -9.00
N ARG A 57 -0.53 -1.69 -9.16
CA ARG A 57 -0.99 -0.58 -9.98
C ARG A 57 -1.65 0.45 -9.07
N ASN A 58 -1.46 1.70 -9.44
CA ASN A 58 -1.92 2.85 -8.73
C ASN A 58 -2.66 3.75 -9.72
N ASP A 59 -3.80 4.28 -9.33
CA ASP A 59 -4.49 5.37 -10.03
C ASP A 59 -4.15 6.65 -9.28
N ARG A 60 -3.61 7.66 -9.94
CA ARG A 60 -3.17 8.91 -9.29
C ARG A 60 -3.76 10.14 -9.95
N ASP A 61 -4.99 10.05 -10.43
CA ASP A 61 -5.72 11.17 -11.07
C ASP A 61 -4.80 11.95 -12.05
N GLU A 62 -4.27 13.11 -11.62
CA GLU A 62 -3.37 13.99 -12.38
C GLU A 62 -2.01 13.33 -12.79
N TYR A 63 -1.58 12.26 -12.11
CA TYR A 63 -0.31 11.56 -12.34
C TYR A 63 -0.46 10.24 -13.11
N GLY A 64 -1.65 9.96 -13.64
CA GLY A 64 -1.92 8.77 -14.45
C GLY A 64 -2.01 7.50 -13.62
N ASN A 65 -1.65 6.36 -14.24
CA ASN A 65 -1.82 5.03 -13.64
C ASN A 65 -0.47 4.33 -13.40
N PRO A 66 0.38 4.83 -12.49
CA PRO A 66 1.70 4.25 -12.29
C PRO A 66 1.64 2.78 -11.87
N LYS A 67 2.63 2.03 -12.32
CA LYS A 67 2.85 0.64 -11.90
C LYS A 67 4.13 0.56 -11.11
N ASP A 68 4.10 -0.27 -10.08
CA ASP A 68 5.19 -0.47 -9.16
C ASP A 68 5.60 -1.94 -9.15
N VAL A 69 6.91 -2.17 -9.15
CA VAL A 69 7.51 -3.41 -8.66
C VAL A 69 8.32 -3.05 -7.43
N TYR A 70 8.15 -3.81 -6.35
CA TYR A 70 8.79 -3.49 -5.09
C TYR A 70 9.27 -4.73 -4.36
N LEU A 71 10.24 -4.49 -3.49
CA LEU A 71 10.80 -5.41 -2.53
C LEU A 71 10.74 -4.77 -1.14
N GLN A 72 10.39 -5.58 -0.16
CA GLN A 72 10.45 -5.24 1.26
C GLN A 72 11.43 -6.18 1.94
N TYR A 73 12.32 -5.62 2.75
CA TYR A 73 13.27 -6.36 3.56
C TYR A 73 13.02 -6.09 5.04
N ASN A 74 12.60 -7.12 5.77
CA ASN A 74 12.34 -7.08 7.21
C ASN A 74 13.68 -7.10 7.96
N VAL A 75 14.01 -5.99 8.63
CA VAL A 75 15.26 -5.85 9.39
C VAL A 75 15.10 -6.42 10.80
N LEU A 76 13.97 -6.13 11.45
CA LEU A 76 13.68 -6.58 12.81
C LEU A 76 12.22 -6.98 12.90
N GLY A 77 11.99 -8.28 12.70
CA GLY A 77 10.64 -8.80 12.45
C GLY A 77 9.94 -7.99 11.35
N GLN A 78 8.61 -8.00 11.35
CA GLN A 78 7.83 -7.21 10.38
C GLN A 78 7.67 -5.73 10.79
N ASN A 79 8.27 -5.36 11.93
CA ASN A 79 8.10 -4.04 12.54
C ASN A 79 8.96 -2.98 11.89
N ILE A 80 10.14 -3.34 11.38
CA ILE A 80 11.06 -2.43 10.69
C ILE A 80 11.40 -3.01 9.33
N ARG A 81 11.06 -2.28 8.27
CA ARG A 81 11.24 -2.68 6.89
C ARG A 81 12.02 -1.66 6.10
N LEU A 82 12.95 -2.14 5.29
CA LEU A 82 13.48 -1.37 4.17
C LEU A 82 12.60 -1.61 2.95
N LEU A 83 12.31 -0.54 2.24
CA LEU A 83 11.51 -0.55 1.03
C LEU A 83 12.40 -0.18 -0.14
N GLY A 84 12.26 -0.89 -1.25
CA GLY A 84 12.91 -0.55 -2.51
C GLY A 84 12.01 -0.93 -3.66
N GLY A 85 12.02 -0.13 -4.72
CA GLY A 85 11.19 -0.45 -5.87
C GLY A 85 11.47 0.41 -7.07
N TYR A 86 10.73 0.11 -8.13
CA TYR A 86 10.79 0.81 -9.39
C TYR A 86 9.37 1.10 -9.86
N ARG A 87 9.10 2.38 -10.13
CA ARG A 87 7.82 2.90 -10.60
C ARG A 87 7.95 3.32 -12.04
N TRP A 88 7.00 2.94 -12.89
CA TRP A 88 6.92 3.39 -14.28
C TRP A 88 5.51 3.86 -14.62
N ASP A 89 5.33 4.43 -15.82
CA ASP A 89 4.02 4.89 -16.33
C ASP A 89 3.44 6.10 -15.58
N MET A 90 4.30 7.03 -15.13
CA MET A 90 3.89 8.29 -14.49
C MET A 90 3.49 9.32 -15.56
N GLY A 91 2.19 9.61 -15.66
CA GLY A 91 1.56 10.24 -16.83
C GLY A 91 2.05 11.65 -17.19
N GLN A 92 2.50 12.47 -16.23
CA GLN A 92 2.97 13.83 -16.55
C GLN A 92 4.36 13.89 -17.17
N THR A 93 5.17 12.83 -17.08
CA THR A 93 6.57 12.93 -17.51
C THR A 93 7.12 11.67 -18.20
N ASN A 94 6.34 10.57 -18.30
CA ASN A 94 6.83 9.27 -18.78
C ASN A 94 8.18 8.91 -18.14
N LYS A 95 8.34 9.25 -16.86
CA LYS A 95 9.56 9.06 -16.11
C LYS A 95 9.42 7.82 -15.26
N ASP A 96 10.41 6.96 -15.39
CA ASP A 96 10.56 5.81 -14.53
C ASP A 96 11.48 6.16 -13.37
N ASN A 97 11.10 5.71 -12.17
CA ASN A 97 11.74 6.13 -10.94
C ASN A 97 12.00 4.94 -10.03
N ALA A 98 13.29 4.69 -9.80
CA ALA A 98 13.71 3.92 -8.65
C ALA A 98 13.43 4.72 -7.37
N TYR A 99 12.99 4.03 -6.33
CA TYR A 99 12.77 4.61 -5.01
C TYR A 99 13.29 3.69 -3.92
N GLY A 100 13.60 4.29 -2.78
CA GLY A 100 13.98 3.60 -1.56
C GLY A 100 13.31 4.24 -0.36
N GLY A 101 13.18 3.50 0.72
CA GLY A 101 12.55 4.01 1.91
C GLY A 101 12.51 3.04 3.07
N LEU A 102 11.68 3.38 4.04
CA LEU A 102 11.51 2.64 5.28
C LEU A 102 10.04 2.58 5.67
N ALA A 103 9.67 1.48 6.32
CA ALA A 103 8.38 1.35 6.97
C ALA A 103 8.55 0.84 8.40
N LEU A 104 7.73 1.40 9.27
CA LEU A 104 7.59 1.03 10.67
C LEU A 104 6.17 0.52 10.89
N SER A 105 6.02 -0.55 11.65
CA SER A 105 4.70 -1.05 12.04
C SER A 105 4.69 -1.62 13.45
N THR A 106 3.55 -1.47 14.13
CA THR A 106 3.33 -2.08 15.44
C THR A 106 3.02 -3.57 15.26
N PRO A 107 3.39 -4.46 16.18
CA PRO A 107 2.94 -5.86 16.14
C PRO A 107 1.41 -5.97 16.04
N THR A 108 0.89 -6.99 15.34
CA THR A 108 -0.55 -7.25 15.31
C THR A 108 -1.02 -7.66 16.71
N ILE A 109 -2.02 -6.97 17.24
CA ILE A 109 -2.61 -7.30 18.53
C ILE A 109 -3.55 -8.50 18.34
N PRO A 110 -3.24 -9.70 18.89
CA PRO A 110 -3.92 -10.94 18.50
C PRO A 110 -5.44 -10.96 18.76
N VAL A 111 -5.89 -10.28 19.81
CA VAL A 111 -7.29 -10.28 20.24
C VAL A 111 -8.19 -9.43 19.34
N ILE A 112 -7.64 -8.39 18.72
CA ILE A 112 -8.41 -7.41 17.93
C ILE A 112 -7.97 -7.35 16.46
N GLY A 113 -6.91 -8.09 16.08
CA GLY A 113 -6.40 -8.17 14.71
C GLY A 113 -5.88 -6.84 14.17
N PHE A 114 -5.44 -5.93 15.04
CA PHE A 114 -5.12 -4.55 14.68
C PHE A 114 -3.61 -4.32 14.63
N ASN A 115 -3.14 -3.56 13.63
CA ASN A 115 -1.82 -2.94 13.63
C ASN A 115 -1.86 -1.56 12.98
N ALA A 116 -0.93 -0.70 13.40
CA ALA A 116 -0.67 0.59 12.78
C ALA A 116 0.68 0.57 12.08
N TYR A 117 0.81 1.37 11.03
CA TYR A 117 2.06 1.53 10.32
C TYR A 117 2.29 2.96 9.86
N ALA A 118 3.55 3.28 9.61
CA ALA A 118 4.00 4.46 8.91
C ALA A 118 5.07 4.07 7.90
N SER A 119 5.09 4.71 6.74
CA SER A 119 6.14 4.51 5.74
C SER A 119 6.56 5.84 5.14
N TYR A 120 7.80 5.85 4.67
CA TYR A 120 8.35 6.95 3.90
C TYR A 120 9.21 6.37 2.78
N ILE A 121 8.95 6.80 1.55
CA ILE A 121 9.79 6.49 0.40
C ILE A 121 10.19 7.76 -0.32
N ALA A 122 11.35 7.72 -0.95
CA ALA A 122 11.84 8.79 -1.82
C ALA A 122 12.45 8.18 -3.08
N GLY A 123 12.05 8.73 -4.22
CA GLY A 123 12.66 8.51 -5.51
C GLY A 123 13.29 9.80 -6.04
N LYS A 124 13.79 9.76 -7.27
CA LYS A 124 14.44 10.92 -7.89
C LYS A 124 13.50 12.10 -8.11
N ASP A 125 12.26 11.85 -8.53
CA ASP A 125 11.28 12.91 -8.84
C ASP A 125 10.11 12.99 -7.84
N PHE A 126 10.17 12.26 -6.73
CA PHE A 126 9.08 12.26 -5.75
C PHE A 126 9.49 11.81 -4.35
N ASN A 127 8.72 12.22 -3.36
CA ASN A 127 8.67 11.56 -2.06
C ASN A 127 7.22 11.25 -1.66
N GLU A 128 7.06 10.25 -0.82
CA GLU A 128 5.76 9.79 -0.37
C GLU A 128 5.83 9.37 1.08
N SER A 129 4.96 9.96 1.89
CA SER A 129 4.76 9.58 3.28
C SER A 129 3.42 8.91 3.45
N GLN A 130 3.36 7.93 4.32
CA GLN A 130 2.12 7.23 4.59
C GLN A 130 1.96 6.87 6.06
N VAL A 131 0.72 6.89 6.52
CA VAL A 131 0.32 6.30 7.79
C VAL A 131 -0.96 5.51 7.58
N GLY A 132 -1.11 4.38 8.26
CA GLY A 132 -2.32 3.58 8.10
C GLY A 132 -2.52 2.55 9.19
N LEU A 133 -3.69 1.93 9.12
CA LEU A 133 -4.17 0.94 10.05
C LEU A 133 -4.64 -0.28 9.27
N ASN A 134 -4.21 -1.46 9.72
CA ASN A 134 -4.77 -2.73 9.25
C ASN A 134 -5.61 -3.36 10.36
N LYS A 135 -6.75 -3.93 9.98
CA LYS A 135 -7.63 -4.67 10.86
C LYS A 135 -8.07 -5.98 10.22
N SER A 136 -7.74 -7.10 10.82
CA SER A 136 -8.26 -8.40 10.42
C SER A 136 -9.77 -8.46 10.67
N LEU A 137 -10.52 -8.69 9.59
CA LEU A 137 -11.98 -8.90 9.63
C LEU A 137 -12.31 -10.36 9.88
N ILE A 138 -11.58 -11.25 9.21
CA ILE A 138 -11.56 -12.71 9.40
C ILE A 138 -10.11 -13.18 9.18
N ALA A 139 -9.82 -14.48 9.40
CA ALA A 139 -8.46 -15.00 9.41
C ALA A 139 -7.59 -14.61 8.20
N ASN A 140 -8.18 -14.50 7.02
CA ASN A 140 -7.49 -14.23 5.77
C ASN A 140 -7.96 -12.96 5.04
N LEU A 141 -8.77 -12.12 5.67
CA LEU A 141 -9.23 -10.87 5.08
C LEU A 141 -8.95 -9.71 6.03
N ASP A 142 -8.14 -8.77 5.56
CA ASP A 142 -7.77 -7.57 6.29
C ASP A 142 -8.42 -6.33 5.64
N LEU A 143 -8.87 -5.40 6.48
CA LEU A 143 -9.25 -4.04 6.09
C LEU A 143 -8.05 -3.12 6.29
N ASN A 144 -7.69 -2.37 5.25
CA ASN A 144 -6.71 -1.30 5.31
C ASN A 144 -7.41 0.06 5.25
N VAL A 145 -7.03 0.97 6.13
CA VAL A 145 -7.39 2.39 6.05
C VAL A 145 -6.10 3.18 6.18
N ASN A 146 -5.83 4.07 5.23
CA ASN A 146 -4.57 4.77 5.19
C ASN A 146 -4.74 6.24 4.79
N TYR A 147 -3.75 7.04 5.15
CA TYR A 147 -3.57 8.40 4.67
C TYR A 147 -2.19 8.49 4.02
N HIS A 148 -2.14 9.02 2.81
CA HIS A 148 -0.88 9.29 2.11
C HIS A 148 -0.66 10.79 1.91
N ASN A 149 0.61 11.12 1.70
CA ASN A 149 1.04 12.41 1.19
C ASN A 149 2.11 12.17 0.13
N PHE A 150 1.74 12.37 -1.13
CA PHE A 150 2.61 12.28 -2.28
C PHE A 150 3.05 13.70 -2.72
N LYS A 151 4.37 13.91 -2.75
CA LYS A 151 4.97 15.17 -3.20
C LYS A 151 5.88 14.89 -4.40
N PRO A 152 5.39 15.13 -5.62
CA PRO A 152 6.24 15.12 -6.80
C PRO A 152 7.07 16.40 -6.87
N ASP A 153 8.27 16.31 -7.42
CA ASP A 153 9.17 17.46 -7.59
C ASP A 153 8.61 18.50 -8.58
N HIS A 154 7.76 18.03 -9.51
CA HIS A 154 7.05 18.86 -10.47
C HIS A 154 5.54 18.58 -10.38
N GLY A 155 4.75 19.63 -10.21
CA GLY A 155 3.28 19.55 -10.13
C GLY A 155 2.72 19.83 -8.73
N LYS A 156 1.51 19.37 -8.45
CA LYS A 156 0.80 19.62 -7.19
C LYS A 156 0.98 18.44 -6.24
N HIS A 157 1.12 18.76 -4.95
CA HIS A 157 1.05 17.74 -3.92
C HIS A 157 -0.32 17.04 -3.94
N GLU A 158 -0.32 15.72 -3.81
CA GLU A 158 -1.51 14.90 -3.68
C GLU A 158 -1.53 14.30 -2.27
N ASN A 159 -2.65 14.43 -1.58
CA ASN A 159 -2.85 13.78 -0.28
C ASN A 159 -4.28 13.26 -0.20
N GLY A 160 -4.45 12.13 0.47
CA GLY A 160 -5.71 11.40 0.41
C GLY A 160 -5.86 10.35 1.48
N VAL A 161 -7.11 9.96 1.70
CA VAL A 161 -7.46 8.80 2.53
C VAL A 161 -7.82 7.66 1.60
N GLY A 162 -7.20 6.51 1.83
CA GLY A 162 -7.49 5.25 1.14
C GLY A 162 -8.20 4.28 2.04
N VAL A 163 -9.07 3.47 1.43
CA VAL A 163 -9.66 2.29 2.06
C VAL A 163 -9.45 1.11 1.13
N GLY A 164 -9.05 -0.03 1.66
CA GLY A 164 -8.81 -1.24 0.89
C GLY A 164 -9.06 -2.52 1.65
N LEU A 165 -9.17 -3.61 0.90
CA LEU A 165 -9.29 -4.97 1.41
C LEU A 165 -8.12 -5.80 0.88
N THR A 166 -7.56 -6.64 1.75
CA THR A 166 -6.46 -7.54 1.43
C THR A 166 -6.86 -8.97 1.78
N MET A 167 -6.79 -9.86 0.79
CA MET A 167 -6.99 -11.29 0.97
C MET A 167 -5.63 -11.98 1.05
N ARG A 168 -5.44 -12.83 2.06
CA ARG A 168 -4.21 -13.62 2.28
C ARG A 168 -4.43 -15.09 1.94
N PHE A 169 -3.40 -15.74 1.40
CA PHE A 169 -3.37 -17.14 0.98
C PHE A 169 -2.13 -17.84 1.51
#